data_AF-A0A028Z2Y5-F1
#
_entry.id   AF-A0A028Z2Y5-F1
#
_cell.length_a   1.000
_cell.length_b   1.000
_cell.length_c   1.000
_cell.angle_alpha   90.00
_cell.angle_beta   90.00
_cell.angle_gamma   90.00
#
_symmetry.space_group_name_H-M   'P 1'
#
loop_
_entity.id
_entity.type
_entity.pdbx_description
1 polymer ?
#
loop_
_entity_poly.entity_id
_entity_poly.type
_entity_poly.pdbx_seq_one_letter_code
_entity_poly.pdbx_strand_id
1 'polypeptide(L)' 'MQLDLDWNKDFQEFQEVLNCGINPEWLYCAKANMILEPAYTGEGKQFFSTKDIIEASKVIPFF' A
#
# COMPACT_ATOMS: atom_id res chain seq x y z
N MET A 1 10.01 -12.21 4.59
CA MET A 1 10.10 -10.74 4.53
C MET A 1 9.31 -10.19 5.71
N GLN A 2 9.89 -9.29 6.51
CA GLN A 2 9.18 -8.64 7.60
C GLN A 2 8.90 -7.20 7.15
N LEU A 3 7.62 -6.88 6.99
CA LEU A 3 7.19 -5.54 6.59
C LEU A 3 6.98 -4.69 7.84
N ASP A 4 7.65 -3.54 7.89
CA ASP A 4 7.56 -2.56 8.97
C ASP A 4 6.42 -1.58 8.67
N LEU A 5 5.20 -2.12 8.66
CA LEU A 5 3.96 -1.38 8.43
C LEU A 5 3.08 -1.52 9.67
N ASP A 6 2.44 -0.43 10.10
CA ASP A 6 1.51 -0.48 11.23
C ASP A 6 0.16 -1.04 10.78
N TRP A 7 0.03 -2.36 10.81
CA TRP A 7 -1.18 -3.09 10.41
C TRP A 7 -2.44 -2.75 11.23
N ASN A 8 -2.30 -2.01 12.34
CA ASN A 8 -3.45 -1.58 13.14
C ASN A 8 -4.03 -0.23 12.69
N LYS A 9 -3.32 0.55 11.85
CA LYS A 9 -3.89 1.77 11.28
C LYS A 9 -4.96 1.42 10.26
N ASP A 10 -5.99 2.25 10.14
CA ASP A 10 -6.98 2.13 9.07
C ASP A 10 -6.40 2.53 7.70
N PHE A 11 -5.46 3.49 7.70
CA PHE A 11 -4.86 4.06 6.50
C PHE A 11 -3.35 4.18 6.62
N GLN A 12 -2.67 4.00 5.48
CA GLN A 12 -1.22 4.13 5.32
C GLN A 12 -0.94 5.22 4.30
N GLU A 13 -0.02 6.13 4.61
CA GLU A 13 0.48 7.07 3.61
C GLU A 13 1.32 6.32 2.57
N PHE A 14 1.27 6.76 1.31
CA PHE A 14 2.07 6.22 0.21
C PHE A 14 3.56 6.09 0.56
N GLN A 15 4.15 7.12 1.19
CA GLN A 15 5.56 7.10 1.60
C GLN A 15 5.82 6.12 2.75
N GLU A 16 4.86 5.88 3.64
CA GLU A 16 4.98 4.85 4.68
C GLU A 16 5.02 3.46 4.03
N VAL A 17 4.15 3.19 3.06
CA VAL A 17 4.13 1.90 2.32
C VAL A 17 5.42 1.70 1.51
N LEU A 18 5.98 2.75 0.92
CA LEU A 18 7.28 2.66 0.22
C LEU A 18 8.45 2.39 1.16
N ASN A 19 8.39 2.86 2.41
CA ASN A 19 9.47 2.75 3.37
C ASN A 19 9.33 1.54 4.32
N CYS A 20 8.25 0.75 4.23
CA CYS A 20 8.00 -0.39 5.12
C CYS A 20 8.76 -1.67 4.73
N GLY A 21 9.61 -1.61 3.70
CA GLY A 21 10.35 -2.76 3.19
C GLY A 21 9.59 -3.57 2.13
N ILE A 22 8.41 -3.12 1.67
CA ILE A 22 7.78 -3.59 0.44
C ILE A 22 8.65 -3.21 -0.76
N ASN A 23 8.78 -4.10 -1.74
CA ASN A 23 9.36 -3.71 -3.03
C ASN A 23 8.50 -2.61 -3.67
N PRO A 24 9.04 -1.41 -3.97
CA PRO A 24 8.29 -0.32 -4.58
C PRO A 24 7.54 -0.72 -5.86
N GLU A 25 8.10 -1.65 -6.65
CA GLU A 25 7.46 -2.17 -7.86
C GLU A 25 6.10 -2.82 -7.56
N TRP A 26 5.94 -3.43 -6.40
CA TRP A 26 4.65 -3.98 -5.98
C TRP A 26 3.58 -2.89 -5.92
N LEU A 27 3.89 -1.76 -5.26
CA LEU A 27 2.95 -0.67 -5.06
C LEU A 27 2.62 0.03 -6.38
N TYR A 28 3.61 0.21 -7.27
CA TYR A 28 3.39 0.75 -8.60
C TYR A 28 2.55 -0.19 -9.46
N CYS A 29 2.83 -1.50 -9.42
CA CYS A 29 2.08 -2.51 -10.16
C CYS A 29 0.63 -2.60 -9.69
N ALA A 30 0.40 -2.66 -8.37
CA ALA A 30 -0.94 -2.71 -7.78
C ALA A 30 -1.77 -1.48 -8.17
N LYS A 31 -1.18 -0.28 -8.16
CA LYS A 31 -1.84 0.96 -8.61
C LYS A 31 -2.10 0.98 -10.11
N ALA A 32 -1.11 0.62 -10.93
CA ALA A 32 -1.24 0.64 -12.40
C ALA A 32 -2.31 -0.32 -12.92
N ASN A 33 -2.51 -1.45 -12.21
CA ASN A 33 -3.54 -2.43 -12.53
C ASN A 33 -4.89 -2.17 -11.83
N MET A 34 -5.06 -1.02 -11.14
CA MET A 34 -6.27 -0.67 -10.40
C MET A 34 -6.67 -1.72 -9.33
N ILE A 35 -5.68 -2.47 -8.82
CA ILE A 35 -5.88 -3.45 -7.74
C ILE A 35 -5.83 -2.75 -6.39
N LEU A 36 -5.04 -1.69 -6.27
CA LEU A 36 -4.94 -0.85 -5.09
C LEU A 36 -5.11 0.61 -5.47
N GLU A 37 -6.18 1.23 -4.99
CA GLU A 37 -6.49 2.64 -5.21
C GLU A 37 -6.35 3.44 -3.91
N PRO A 38 -5.97 4.73 -3.99
CA PRO A 38 -5.92 5.58 -2.82
C PRO A 38 -7.35 5.79 -2.28
N ALA A 39 -7.54 5.52 -1.00
CA ALA A 39 -8.82 5.74 -0.32
C ALA A 39 -9.16 7.23 -0.24
N TYR A 40 -8.14 8.08 -0.05
CA TYR A 40 -8.27 9.53 -0.15
C TYR A 40 -6.92 10.21 -0.43
N THR A 41 -6.99 11.47 -0.85
CA THR A 41 -5.82 12.34 -1.01
C THR A 41 -5.95 13.56 -0.10
N GLY A 42 -4.93 13.85 0.70
CA GLY A 42 -4.91 15.00 1.61
C GLY A 42 -3.56 15.71 1.53
N GLU A 43 -3.54 17.03 1.37
CA GLU A 43 -2.30 17.85 1.36
C GLU A 43 -1.24 17.36 0.35
N GLY A 44 -1.67 16.86 -0.82
CA GLY A 44 -0.77 16.31 -1.84
C GLY A 44 -0.24 14.90 -1.55
N LYS A 45 -0.68 14.28 -0.44
CA LYS A 45 -0.35 12.90 -0.06
C LYS A 45 -1.47 11.95 -0.46
N GLN A 46 -1.11 10.72 -0.76
CA GLN A 46 -2.05 9.63 -1.04
C GLN A 46 -2.09 8.69 0.15
N PHE A 47 -3.29 8.29 0.55
CA PHE A 47 -3.51 7.36 1.64
C PHE A 47 -4.26 6.13 1.12
N PHE A 48 -3.79 4.95 1.52
CA PHE A 48 -4.33 3.66 1.13
C PHE A 48 -4.94 3.00 2.35
N SER A 49 -6.08 2.32 2.22
CA SER A 49 -6.57 1.53 3.33
C SER A 49 -5.63 0.35 3.59
N THR A 50 -5.31 0.10 4.86
CA THR A 50 -4.54 -1.08 5.25
C THR A 50 -5.26 -2.37 4.82
N LYS A 51 -6.60 -2.38 4.85
CA LYS A 51 -7.40 -3.52 4.39
C LYS A 51 -7.21 -3.76 2.89
N ASP A 52 -7.25 -2.71 2.10
CA ASP A 52 -7.07 -2.82 0.64
C ASP A 52 -5.66 -3.25 0.27
N ILE A 53 -4.64 -2.82 1.04
CA ILE A 53 -3.26 -3.32 0.87
C ILE A 53 -3.21 -4.84 1.11
N ILE A 54 -3.86 -5.33 2.16
CA ILE A 54 -3.93 -6.77 2.45
C ILE A 54 -4.68 -7.52 1.35
N GLU A 55 -5.82 -7.03 0.87
CA GLU A 55 -6.55 -7.67 -0.21
C GLU A 55 -5.77 -7.66 -1.53
N ALA A 56 -5.13 -6.53 -1.87
CA ALA A 56 -4.24 -6.42 -3.03
C ALA A 56 -3.10 -7.44 -2.97
N SER A 57 -2.55 -7.68 -1.77
CA SER A 57 -1.48 -8.66 -1.55
C SER A 57 -1.88 -10.11 -1.87
N LYS A 58 -3.18 -10.42 -1.85
CA LYS A 58 -3.70 -11.74 -2.24
C LYS A 58 -3.76 -11.93 -3.75
N VAL A 59 -3.83 -10.83 -4.50
CA VAL A 59 -3.85 -10.82 -5.97
C VAL A 59 -2.42 -10.76 -6.52
N ILE A 60 -1.62 -9.84 -5.97
CA ILE A 60 -0.19 -9.69 -6.29
C ILE A 60 0.57 -9.91 -4.98
N PRO A 61 1.30 -11.03 -4.79
CA PRO A 61 2.08 -11.26 -3.58
C PRO A 61 3.16 -10.19 -3.38
N PHE A 62 3.48 -9.85 -2.13
CA PHE A 62 4.69 -9.06 -1.83
C PHE A 62 5.93 -9.90 -2.21
N PHE A 63 6.81 -9.37 -3.07
CA PHE A 63 8.04 -10.02 -3.53
C PHE A 63 9.28 -9.37 -2.92
#